data_AF-A0A3C0FRV4-F1
#
_entry.id   AF-A0A3C0FRV4-F1
#
_cell.length_a   1.000
_cell.length_b   1.000
_cell.length_c   1.000
_cell.angle_alpha   90.00
_cell.angle_beta   90.00
_cell.angle_gamma   90.00
#
_symmetry.space_group_name_H-M   'P 1'
#
loop_
_entity.id
_entity.type
_entity.pdbx_description
1 polymer ?
#
loop_
_entity_poly.entity_id
_entity_poly.type
_entity_poly.pdbx_seq_one_letter_code
_entity_poly.pdbx_strand_id
1 'polypeptide(L)' 'MSRPPLPPFNVETAKQKVRMAEDGWNGRDPEKVSLAYTPDSRWRNRAEIFEGREN' A
#
# COMPACT_ATOMS: atom_id res chain seq x y z
N MET A 1 13.74 -2.88 -0.28
CA MET A 1 13.73 -1.44 -0.62
C MET A 1 12.77 -0.72 0.31
N SER A 2 13.18 0.42 0.88
CA SER A 2 12.29 1.29 1.65
C SER A 2 11.39 2.10 0.70
N ARG A 3 10.13 2.34 1.09
CA ARG A 3 9.20 3.20 0.34
C ARG A 3 8.87 4.46 1.15
N PRO A 4 9.66 5.53 1.01
CA PRO A 4 9.30 6.80 1.60
C PRO A 4 7.96 7.30 1.03
N PRO A 5 7.23 8.13 1.78
CA PRO A 5 7.54 8.57 3.14
C PRO A 5 7.39 7.43 4.17
N LEU A 6 8.24 7.46 5.19
CA LEU A 6 8.28 6.51 6.31
C LEU A 6 7.73 7.18 7.58
N PRO A 7 7.13 6.41 8.51
CA PRO A 7 6.67 6.95 9.79
C PRO A 7 7.87 7.39 10.68
N PRO A 8 7.64 8.30 11.65
CA PRO A 8 6.39 9.00 11.92
C PRO A 8 6.07 10.05 10.84
N PHE A 9 4.78 10.18 10.48
CA PHE A 9 4.34 11.14 9.46
C PHE A 9 4.01 12.51 10.07
N ASN A 10 4.17 13.56 9.26
CA ASN A 10 3.57 14.87 9.47
C ASN A 10 2.45 15.08 8.42
N VAL A 11 1.76 16.23 8.43
CA VAL A 11 0.64 16.50 7.51
C VAL A 11 1.07 16.40 6.04
N GLU A 12 2.25 16.91 5.70
CA GLU A 12 2.77 16.90 4.33
C GLU A 12 3.13 15.48 3.88
N THR A 13 3.89 14.74 4.70
CA THR A 13 4.34 13.39 4.35
C THR A 13 3.20 12.38 4.39
N ALA A 14 2.17 12.58 5.23
CA ALA A 14 0.94 11.79 5.18
C ALA A 14 0.17 12.02 3.88
N LYS A 15 -0.01 13.29 3.45
CA LYS A 15 -0.66 13.61 2.17
C LYS A 15 0.10 13.00 0.99
N GLN A 16 1.42 13.09 1.00
CA GLN A 16 2.26 12.46 -0.02
C GLN A 16 2.08 10.94 -0.03
N LYS A 17 2.06 10.28 1.14
CA LYS A 17 1.82 8.82 1.24
C LYS A 17 0.49 8.42 0.59
N VAL A 18 -0.58 9.15 0.91
CA VAL A 18 -1.92 8.88 0.40
C VAL A 18 -1.98 9.12 -1.11
N ARG A 19 -1.39 10.20 -1.61
CA ARG A 19 -1.35 10.49 -3.05
C ARG A 19 -0.64 9.40 -3.84
N MET A 20 0.52 8.95 -3.36
CA MET A 20 1.26 7.84 -3.99
C MET A 20 0.47 6.54 -4.00
N ALA A 21 -0.29 6.25 -2.93
CA ALA A 21 -1.19 5.11 -2.91
C ALA A 21 -2.31 5.28 -3.94
N GLU A 22 -2.98 6.43 -3.99
CA GLU A 22 -4.02 6.74 -4.97
C GLU A 22 -3.53 6.55 -6.42
N ASP A 23 -2.36 7.08 -6.75
CA ASP A 23 -1.75 6.94 -8.08
C ASP A 23 -1.47 5.46 -8.42
N GLY A 24 -0.99 4.68 -7.44
CA GLY A 24 -0.80 3.23 -7.60
C GLY A 24 -2.10 2.47 -7.86
N TRP A 25 -3.15 2.75 -7.08
CA TRP A 25 -4.46 2.11 -7.24
C TRP A 25 -5.17 2.50 -8.54
N ASN A 26 -5.07 3.77 -8.98
CA ASN A 26 -5.63 4.24 -10.26
C ASN A 26 -4.98 3.55 -11.47
N GLY A 27 -3.71 3.14 -11.34
CA GLY A 27 -3.00 2.37 -12.36
C GLY A 27 -3.62 1.00 -12.65
N ARG A 28 -4.39 0.43 -11.71
CA ARG A 28 -5.05 -0.89 -11.83
C ARG A 28 -4.08 -2.02 -12.21
N ASP A 29 -2.84 -1.92 -11.75
CA ASP A 29 -1.76 -2.89 -11.96
C ASP A 29 -1.56 -3.70 -10.65
N PRO A 30 -2.03 -4.96 -10.58
CA PRO A 30 -1.99 -5.74 -9.34
C PRO A 30 -0.58 -5.95 -8.80
N GLU A 31 0.40 -6.20 -9.68
CA GLU A 31 1.79 -6.42 -9.28
C GLU A 31 2.39 -5.16 -8.66
N LYS A 32 2.13 -3.99 -9.25
CA LYS A 32 2.62 -2.72 -8.69
C LYS A 32 1.93 -2.34 -7.39
N VAL A 33 0.63 -2.61 -7.26
CA VAL A 33 -0.13 -2.33 -6.03
C VAL A 33 0.31 -3.26 -4.91
N SER A 34 0.43 -4.58 -5.16
CA SER A 34 0.81 -5.57 -4.15
C SER A 34 2.17 -5.28 -3.54
N LEU A 35 3.09 -4.77 -4.37
CA LEU A 35 4.42 -4.38 -3.93
C LEU A 35 4.35 -3.44 -2.73
N ALA A 36 3.41 -2.47 -2.67
CA ALA A 36 3.26 -1.49 -1.60
C ALA A 36 3.12 -2.10 -0.18
N TYR A 37 2.74 -3.37 -0.09
CA TYR A 37 2.49 -4.10 1.13
C TYR A 37 3.63 -5.08 1.44
N THR A 38 3.76 -5.49 2.70
CA THR A 38 4.77 -6.46 3.12
C THR A 38 4.43 -7.86 2.59
N PRO A 39 5.42 -8.76 2.41
CA PRO A 39 5.16 -10.13 1.97
C PRO A 39 4.16 -10.90 2.84
N ASP A 40 4.06 -10.55 4.12
CA ASP A 40 3.21 -11.13 5.16
C ASP A 40 1.99 -10.23 5.50
N SER A 41 1.62 -9.31 4.61
CA SER A 41 0.56 -8.35 4.90
C SER A 41 -0.77 -9.03 5.18
N ARG A 42 -1.43 -8.68 6.29
CA ARG A 42 -2.75 -9.21 6.66
C ARG A 42 -3.83 -8.21 6.28
N TRP A 43 -4.83 -8.67 5.54
CA TRP A 43 -5.87 -7.82 4.98
C TRP A 43 -7.27 -8.26 5.38
N ARG A 44 -8.14 -7.27 5.45
CA ARG A 44 -9.58 -7.46 5.35
C ARG A 44 -10.11 -6.51 4.28
N ASN A 45 -10.57 -7.06 3.16
CA ASN A 45 -11.27 -6.30 2.12
C ASN A 45 -12.75 -6.69 2.16
N ARG A 46 -13.59 -5.79 2.67
CA ARG A 46 -15.03 -6.06 2.89
C ARG A 46 -15.26 -7.29 3.79
N ALA A 47 -15.74 -8.38 3.21
CA ALA A 47 -16.00 -9.66 3.87
C ALA A 47 -14.86 -10.68 3.67
N GLU A 48 -13.88 -10.38 2.82
CA GLU A 48 -12.74 -11.24 2.54
C GLU A 48 -11.60 -10.93 3.50
N ILE A 49 -10.96 -11.98 4.02
CA ILE A 49 -9.79 -11.93 4.88
C ILE A 49 -8.72 -12.79 4.25
N PHE A 50 -7.54 -12.24 4.00
CA PHE A 50 -6.42 -12.92 3.38
C PHE A 50 -5.08 -12.41 3.92
N GLU A 51 -4.03 -13.19 3.71
CA GLU A 51 -2.67 -12.89 4.12
C GLU A 51 -1.73 -13.05 2.94
N GLY A 52 -0.70 -12.20 2.91
CA GLY A 52 0.30 -12.18 1.88
C GLY A 52 -0.02 -11.25 0.71
N ARG A 53 0.97 -11.08 -0.16
CA ARG A 53 0.88 -10.25 -1.38
C ARG A 53 1.18 -11.04 -2.68
N GLU A 54 1.55 -12.32 -2.53
CA GLU A 54 1.80 -13.26 -3.63
C GLU A 54 0.57 -14.15 -3.74
N ASN A 55 -0.40 -13.74 -4.54
CA ASN A 55 -1.58 -14.53 -4.89
C ASN A 55 -1.52 -14.88 -6.38
#